data_AF-A0A081QSA8-F1
#
_entry.id   AF-A0A081QSA8-F1
#
_cell.length_a   1.000
_cell.length_b   1.000
_cell.length_c   1.000
_cell.angle_alpha   90.00
_cell.angle_beta   90.00
_cell.angle_gamma   90.00
#
_symmetry.space_group_name_H-M   'P 1'
#
loop_
_entity.id
_entity.type
_entity.pdbx_description
1 polymer ?
#
loop_
_entity_poly.entity_id
_entity_poly.type
_entity_poly.pdbx_seq_one_letter_code
_entity_poly.pdbx_strand_id
1 'polypeptide(L)'
;MSIKFKKLTLAETLSLFSLILFLLISLLNTTFYARYISGAIYNVGILTSVILLIIKELINNKLNFQKAISLIGVIIVYALVGSVTGFLSTLAISVIFIFSLRDISFRYVAKTSFYISLFTLIFVILSSQIGLISNYIEFSGGRIRHYLGFRYSLFPSTVMLNIIASSFFLAQDKVSYKRLFFYFFQLLGFSFKQIHD
;
A
#
# COMPACT_ATOMS: atom_id res chain seq x y z
N MET A 1 18.65 10.99 26.73
CA MET A 1 18.65 10.16 25.50
C MET A 1 18.62 11.09 24.29
N SER A 2 19.75 11.35 23.63
CA SER A 2 19.79 12.24 22.46
C SER A 2 19.18 11.52 21.26
N ILE A 3 18.06 12.00 20.75
CA ILE A 3 17.45 11.47 19.52
C ILE A 3 18.34 11.90 18.36
N LYS A 4 19.23 11.01 17.91
CA LYS A 4 20.04 11.23 16.70
C LYS A 4 19.12 11.01 15.49
N PHE A 5 18.65 12.09 14.88
CA PHE A 5 17.99 12.03 13.58
C PHE A 5 19.02 11.65 12.52
N LYS A 6 19.03 10.38 12.11
CA LYS A 6 19.82 9.95 10.95
C LYS A 6 19.22 10.64 9.72
N LYS A 7 20.01 11.47 9.04
CA LYS A 7 19.61 12.05 7.75
C LYS A 7 19.45 10.92 6.73
N LEU A 8 18.31 10.91 6.05
CA LEU A 8 18.07 9.97 4.95
C LEU A 8 18.97 10.33 3.76
N THR A 9 19.50 9.32 3.10
CA THR A 9 20.25 9.47 1.85
C THR A 9 19.31 9.80 0.69
N LEU A 10 19.85 10.39 -0.38
CA LEU A 10 19.08 10.70 -1.59
C LEU A 10 18.34 9.46 -2.13
N ALA A 11 19.04 8.32 -2.21
CA ALA A 11 18.47 7.05 -2.65
C ALA A 11 17.31 6.58 -1.74
N GLU A 12 17.47 6.65 -0.41
CA GLU A 12 16.39 6.33 0.52
C GLU A 12 15.18 7.26 0.33
N THR A 13 15.40 8.58 0.17
CA THR A 13 14.29 9.52 -0.04
C THR A 13 13.54 9.29 -1.34
N LEU A 14 14.25 9.02 -2.44
CA LEU A 14 13.65 8.72 -3.75
C LEU A 14 12.79 7.46 -3.69
N SER A 15 13.29 6.41 -3.04
CA SER A 15 12.55 5.16 -2.88
C SER A 15 11.31 5.30 -2.00
N LEU A 16 11.41 6.02 -0.88
CA LEU A 16 10.25 6.25 -0.02
C LEU A 16 9.21 7.12 -0.71
N PHE A 17 9.64 8.15 -1.45
CA PHE A 17 8.74 8.97 -2.25
C PHE A 17 8.04 8.17 -3.37
N SER A 18 8.80 7.32 -4.08
CA SER A 18 8.24 6.39 -5.06
C SER A 18 7.19 5.46 -4.43
N LEU A 19 7.47 4.92 -3.24
CA LEU A 19 6.54 4.08 -2.49
C LEU A 19 5.26 4.84 -2.09
N ILE A 20 5.38 6.08 -1.64
CA ILE A 20 4.23 6.93 -1.32
C ILE A 20 3.34 7.08 -2.55
N LEU A 21 3.93 7.45 -3.70
CA LEU A 21 3.19 7.67 -4.94
C LEU A 21 2.51 6.39 -5.41
N PHE A 22 3.24 5.27 -5.44
CA PHE A 22 2.72 3.96 -5.81
C PHE A 22 1.56 3.52 -4.92
N LEU A 23 1.72 3.57 -3.59
CA LEU A 23 0.68 3.15 -2.65
C LEU A 23 -0.55 4.06 -2.73
N LEU A 24 -0.35 5.38 -2.81
CA LEU A 24 -1.45 6.33 -2.88
C LEU A 24 -2.30 6.11 -4.13
N ILE A 25 -1.68 6.03 -5.31
CA ILE A 25 -2.42 5.85 -6.56
C ILE A 25 -3.06 4.46 -6.66
N SER A 26 -2.37 3.43 -6.16
CA SER A 26 -2.89 2.05 -6.14
C SER A 26 -4.09 1.91 -5.21
N LEU A 27 -4.04 2.49 -4.01
CA LEU A 27 -5.15 2.47 -3.06
C LEU A 27 -6.33 3.32 -3.54
N LEU A 28 -6.09 4.49 -4.13
CA LEU A 28 -7.19 5.27 -4.71
C LEU A 28 -7.88 4.53 -5.86
N ASN A 29 -7.14 3.74 -6.65
CA ASN A 29 -7.71 2.95 -7.75
C ASN A 29 -8.64 1.80 -7.26
N THR A 30 -8.53 1.36 -6.00
CA THR A 30 -9.47 0.40 -5.40
C THR A 30 -10.75 1.07 -4.88
N THR A 31 -10.85 2.40 -5.00
CA THR A 31 -11.96 3.22 -4.50
C THR A 31 -12.76 3.83 -5.63
N PHE A 32 -13.92 4.42 -5.31
CA PHE A 32 -14.71 5.16 -6.30
C PHE A 32 -13.99 6.40 -6.83
N TYR A 33 -12.84 6.82 -6.25
CA TYR A 33 -11.96 7.79 -6.89
C TYR A 33 -11.40 7.33 -8.23
N ALA A 34 -11.36 6.03 -8.50
CA ALA A 34 -11.01 5.49 -9.81
C ALA A 34 -11.91 6.03 -10.94
N ARG A 35 -13.11 6.55 -10.64
CA ARG A 35 -13.96 7.22 -11.62
C ARG A 35 -13.41 8.58 -12.07
N TYR A 36 -12.72 9.27 -11.16
CA TYR A 36 -12.12 10.59 -11.41
C TYR A 36 -10.66 10.47 -11.90
N ILE A 37 -10.02 9.34 -11.67
CA ILE A 37 -8.67 9.03 -12.14
C ILE A 37 -8.78 8.24 -13.44
N SER A 38 -8.52 8.89 -14.59
CA SER A 38 -8.49 8.17 -15.86
C SER A 38 -7.41 7.07 -15.85
N GLY A 39 -7.60 6.02 -16.65
CA GLY A 39 -6.61 4.94 -16.77
C GLY A 39 -5.23 5.44 -17.19
N ALA A 40 -5.18 6.52 -18.00
CA ALA A 40 -3.94 7.19 -18.37
C ALA A 40 -3.24 7.83 -17.15
N ILE A 41 -3.98 8.55 -16.29
CA ILE A 41 -3.41 9.18 -15.08
C ILE A 41 -2.88 8.11 -14.13
N TYR A 42 -3.63 7.01 -13.94
CA TYR A 42 -3.17 5.88 -13.15
C TYR A 42 -1.85 5.31 -13.69
N ASN A 43 -1.79 5.02 -14.99
CA ASN A 43 -0.60 4.47 -15.64
C ASN A 43 0.59 5.44 -15.54
N VAL A 44 0.39 6.74 -15.74
CA VAL A 44 1.44 7.76 -15.59
C VAL A 44 1.98 7.78 -14.17
N GLY A 45 1.13 7.72 -13.14
CA GLY A 45 1.59 7.67 -11.76
C GLY A 45 2.39 6.40 -11.44
N ILE A 46 1.90 5.23 -11.88
CA ILE A 46 2.64 3.98 -11.74
C ILE A 46 4.00 4.04 -12.44
N LEU A 47 4.05 4.48 -13.70
CA LEU A 47 5.30 4.60 -14.45
C LEU A 47 6.26 5.60 -13.80
N THR A 48 5.74 6.73 -13.30
CA THR A 48 6.54 7.71 -12.55
C THR A 48 7.18 7.07 -11.31
N SER A 49 6.41 6.27 -10.57
CA SER A 49 6.95 5.55 -9.40
C SER A 49 8.07 4.59 -9.78
N VAL A 50 7.93 3.85 -10.88
CA VAL A 50 8.95 2.92 -11.39
C VAL A 50 10.20 3.66 -11.86
N ILE A 51 10.04 4.76 -12.60
CA ILE A 51 11.16 5.58 -13.07
C ILE A 51 12.00 6.09 -11.89
N LEU A 52 11.35 6.54 -10.82
CA LEU A 52 12.06 6.96 -9.61
C LEU A 52 12.89 5.83 -8.98
N LEU A 53 12.39 4.59 -9.00
CA LEU A 53 13.15 3.42 -8.51
C LEU A 53 14.34 3.10 -9.42
N ILE A 54 14.17 3.22 -10.74
CA ILE A 54 15.26 3.04 -11.71
C ILE A 54 16.35 4.08 -11.46
N ILE A 55 15.98 5.36 -11.32
CA ILE A 55 16.92 6.44 -10.98
C ILE A 55 17.65 6.13 -9.68
N LYS A 56 16.94 5.65 -8.66
CA LYS A 56 17.55 5.24 -7.39
C LYS A 56 18.57 4.10 -7.56
N GLU A 57 18.27 3.07 -8.37
CA GLU A 57 19.24 1.98 -8.61
C GLU A 57 20.46 2.47 -9.39
N LEU A 58 20.27 3.40 -10.35
CA LEU A 58 21.37 4.02 -11.09
C LEU A 58 22.28 4.88 -10.19
N ILE A 59 21.73 5.57 -9.20
CA ILE A 59 22.53 6.33 -8.22
C ILE A 59 23.35 5.37 -7.34
N ASN A 60 22.78 4.23 -6.96
CA ASN A 60 23.41 3.29 -6.03
C ASN A 60 24.39 2.31 -6.71
N ASN A 61 24.94 2.71 -7.86
CA ASN A 61 25.66 1.96 -8.92
C ASN A 61 26.74 0.97 -8.44
N LYS A 62 26.31 -0.09 -7.75
CA LYS A 62 27.15 -1.17 -7.25
C LYS A 62 26.54 -2.48 -7.72
N LEU A 63 26.60 -2.73 -9.03
CA LEU A 63 26.20 -4.00 -9.61
C LEU A 63 27.22 -5.07 -9.20
N ASN A 64 26.77 -6.02 -8.40
CA ASN A 64 27.55 -7.20 -8.01
C ASN A 64 26.88 -8.44 -8.64
N PHE A 65 27.63 -9.52 -8.84
CA PHE A 65 27.13 -10.76 -9.44
C PHE A 65 25.88 -11.29 -8.75
N GLN A 66 25.84 -11.24 -7.40
CA GLN A 66 24.67 -11.60 -6.61
C GLN A 66 23.44 -10.74 -6.94
N LYS A 67 23.64 -9.42 -7.16
CA LYS A 67 22.56 -8.51 -7.55
C LYS A 67 22.05 -8.82 -8.96
N ALA A 68 22.94 -9.18 -9.88
CA ALA A 68 22.57 -9.57 -11.24
C ALA A 68 21.68 -10.82 -11.25
N ILE A 69 22.04 -11.86 -10.48
CA ILE A 69 21.21 -13.05 -10.31
C ILE A 69 19.84 -12.70 -9.72
N SER A 70 19.81 -11.91 -8.65
CA SER A 70 18.54 -11.50 -8.04
C SER A 70 17.66 -10.66 -9.00
N LEU A 71 18.28 -9.85 -9.86
CA LEU A 71 17.56 -9.08 -10.87
C LEU A 71 16.93 -9.98 -11.93
N ILE A 72 17.65 -11.02 -12.39
CA ILE A 72 17.11 -12.02 -13.32
C ILE A 72 15.89 -12.72 -12.70
N GLY A 73 16.00 -13.15 -11.45
CA GLY A 73 14.88 -13.77 -10.73
C GLY A 73 13.66 -12.85 -10.66
N VAL A 74 13.87 -11.57 -10.35
CA VAL A 74 12.79 -10.56 -10.30
C VAL A 74 12.17 -10.31 -11.67
N ILE A 75 12.96 -10.27 -12.74
CA ILE A 75 12.45 -10.14 -14.11
C ILE A 75 11.56 -11.34 -14.48
N ILE A 76 11.97 -12.56 -14.12
CA ILE A 76 11.17 -13.77 -14.37
C ILE A 76 9.85 -13.70 -13.59
N VAL A 77 9.89 -13.40 -12.29
CA VAL A 77 8.67 -13.29 -11.46
C VAL A 77 7.76 -12.18 -11.99
N TYR A 78 8.32 -11.02 -12.35
CA TYR A 78 7.57 -9.91 -12.94
C TYR A 78 6.91 -10.33 -14.26
N ALA A 79 7.61 -11.05 -15.13
CA ALA A 79 7.07 -11.53 -16.39
C ALA A 79 5.91 -12.53 -16.19
N LEU A 80 6.05 -13.45 -15.22
CA LEU A 80 5.01 -14.42 -14.87
C LEU A 80 3.77 -13.75 -14.27
N VAL A 81 3.95 -12.81 -13.33
CA VAL A 81 2.82 -12.09 -12.74
C VAL A 81 2.16 -11.17 -13.77
N GLY A 82 2.97 -10.51 -14.59
CA GLY A 82 2.52 -9.59 -15.64
C GLY A 82 1.75 -10.28 -16.76
N SER A 83 2.09 -11.52 -17.12
CA SER A 83 1.34 -12.27 -18.15
C SER A 83 -0.07 -12.66 -17.70
N VAL A 84 -0.29 -12.84 -16.39
CA VAL A 84 -1.61 -13.20 -15.82
C VAL A 84 -2.43 -11.97 -15.46
N THR A 85 -1.80 -10.94 -14.88
CA THR A 85 -2.50 -9.80 -14.26
C THR A 85 -2.40 -8.49 -15.07
N GLY A 86 -1.53 -8.46 -16.09
CA GLY A 86 -1.11 -7.26 -16.80
C GLY A 86 0.16 -6.64 -16.22
N PHE A 87 1.07 -6.19 -17.08
CA PHE A 87 2.38 -5.66 -16.66
C PHE A 87 2.33 -4.39 -15.82
N LEU A 88 1.28 -3.56 -15.97
CA LEU A 88 1.06 -2.35 -15.17
C LEU A 88 0.11 -2.59 -13.97
N SER A 89 -0.23 -3.85 -13.70
CA SER A 89 -1.05 -4.18 -12.54
C SER A 89 -0.30 -3.86 -11.24
N THR A 90 -1.04 -3.52 -10.19
CA THR A 90 -0.48 -3.29 -8.86
C THR A 90 0.35 -4.48 -8.37
N LEU A 91 -0.09 -5.71 -8.68
CA LEU A 91 0.59 -6.95 -8.32
C LEU A 91 1.93 -7.09 -9.05
N ALA A 92 1.97 -6.91 -10.38
CA ALA A 92 3.21 -6.99 -11.14
C ALA A 92 4.22 -5.94 -10.67
N ILE A 93 3.78 -4.68 -10.54
CA ILE A 93 4.65 -3.58 -10.11
C ILE A 93 5.16 -3.78 -8.68
N SER A 94 4.37 -4.40 -7.78
CA SER A 94 4.83 -4.69 -6.42
C SER A 94 6.07 -5.59 -6.37
N VAL A 95 6.26 -6.48 -7.36
CA VAL A 95 7.47 -7.32 -7.49
C VAL A 95 8.71 -6.46 -7.69
N ILE A 96 8.62 -5.42 -8.53
CA ILE A 96 9.70 -4.46 -8.76
C ILE A 96 10.00 -3.70 -7.46
N PHE A 97 8.97 -3.25 -6.74
CA PHE A 97 9.12 -2.56 -5.46
C PHE A 97 9.83 -3.42 -4.40
N ILE A 98 9.46 -4.70 -4.27
CA ILE A 98 10.11 -5.61 -3.32
C ILE A 98 11.61 -5.67 -3.59
N PHE A 99 12.01 -5.77 -4.85
CA PHE A 99 13.41 -5.77 -5.22
C PHE A 99 14.09 -4.43 -4.98
N SER A 100 13.51 -3.33 -5.46
CA SER A 100 14.13 -2.00 -5.38
C SER A 100 14.21 -1.44 -3.97
N LEU A 101 13.43 -1.95 -3.01
CA LEU A 101 13.47 -1.53 -1.61
C LEU A 101 14.40 -2.41 -0.74
N ARG A 102 15.07 -3.41 -1.31
CA ARG A 102 15.88 -4.42 -0.58
C ARG A 102 17.02 -3.85 0.28
N ASP A 103 17.57 -2.72 -0.13
CA ASP A 103 18.69 -2.01 0.51
C ASP A 103 18.25 -0.93 1.50
N ILE A 104 16.93 -0.73 1.65
CA ILE A 104 16.35 0.22 2.58
C ILE A 104 15.87 -0.55 3.80
N SER A 105 16.11 -0.01 4.99
CA SER A 105 15.65 -0.66 6.22
C SER A 105 14.13 -0.82 6.16
N PHE A 106 13.64 -2.05 6.31
CA PHE A 106 12.23 -2.37 6.22
C PHE A 106 11.37 -1.57 7.22
N ARG A 107 11.96 -1.09 8.33
CA ARG A 107 11.31 -0.15 9.26
C ARG A 107 10.81 1.14 8.59
N TYR A 108 11.57 1.73 7.68
CA TYR A 108 11.12 2.93 6.95
C TYR A 108 10.02 2.61 5.94
N VAL A 109 10.14 1.47 5.25
CA VAL A 109 9.13 0.97 4.32
C VAL A 109 7.80 0.75 5.05
N ALA A 110 7.80 -0.04 6.12
CA ALA A 110 6.61 -0.32 6.93
C ALA A 110 6.01 0.94 7.55
N LYS A 111 6.84 1.87 8.04
CA LYS A 111 6.38 3.16 8.58
C LYS A 111 5.68 3.99 7.51
N THR A 112 6.26 4.07 6.32
CA THR A 112 5.70 4.82 5.19
C THR A 112 4.38 4.19 4.72
N SER A 113 4.36 2.87 4.51
CA SER A 113 3.16 2.13 4.16
C SER A 113 2.04 2.33 5.18
N PHE A 114 2.36 2.24 6.49
CA PHE A 114 1.40 2.48 7.56
C PHE A 114 0.72 3.84 7.45
N TYR A 115 1.51 4.93 7.36
CA TYR A 115 0.93 6.28 7.31
C TYR A 115 0.13 6.53 6.04
N ILE A 116 0.61 6.07 4.88
CA ILE A 116 -0.10 6.26 3.61
C ILE A 116 -1.39 5.44 3.59
N SER A 117 -1.36 4.18 4.01
CA SER A 117 -2.59 3.37 4.10
C SER A 117 -3.60 3.96 5.08
N LEU A 118 -3.15 4.43 6.25
CA LEU A 118 -4.02 5.05 7.24
C LEU A 118 -4.63 6.36 6.71
N PHE A 119 -3.81 7.22 6.11
CA PHE A 119 -4.27 8.47 5.50
C PHE A 119 -5.31 8.20 4.42
N THR A 120 -5.01 7.31 3.46
CA THR A 120 -5.93 7.00 2.35
C THR A 120 -7.22 6.39 2.86
N LEU A 121 -7.16 5.49 3.85
CA LEU A 121 -8.36 4.88 4.44
C LEU A 121 -9.28 5.94 5.06
N ILE A 122 -8.75 6.80 5.92
CA ILE A 122 -9.52 7.87 6.58
C ILE A 122 -10.07 8.84 5.52
N PHE A 123 -9.23 9.26 4.58
CA PHE A 123 -9.61 10.18 3.51
C PHE A 123 -10.79 9.65 2.68
N VAL A 124 -10.74 8.39 2.26
CA VAL A 124 -11.78 7.75 1.44
C VAL A 124 -13.09 7.60 2.22
N ILE A 125 -13.02 7.15 3.47
CA ILE A 125 -14.21 6.98 4.31
C ILE A 125 -14.89 8.33 4.54
N LEU A 126 -14.14 9.35 4.96
CA LEU A 126 -14.68 10.69 5.17
C LEU A 126 -15.31 11.24 3.89
N SER A 127 -14.61 11.10 2.76
CA SER A 127 -15.09 11.52 1.44
C SER A 127 -16.40 10.82 1.06
N SER A 128 -16.58 9.55 1.42
CA SER A 128 -17.82 8.81 1.17
C SER A 128 -18.96 9.26 2.10
N GLN A 129 -18.65 9.65 3.33
CA GLN A 129 -19.65 10.11 4.31
C GLN A 129 -20.18 11.51 3.98
N ILE A 130 -19.34 12.39 3.45
CA ILE A 130 -19.74 13.74 3.01
C ILE A 130 -20.29 13.75 1.57
N GLY A 131 -20.33 12.61 0.89
CA GLY A 131 -20.90 12.47 -0.45
C GLY A 131 -20.01 12.88 -1.63
N LEU A 132 -18.70 13.10 -1.43
CA LEU A 132 -17.76 13.36 -2.54
C LEU A 132 -17.60 12.14 -3.46
N ILE A 133 -17.67 10.95 -2.89
CA ILE A 133 -17.64 9.67 -3.61
C ILE A 133 -18.80 8.78 -3.16
N SER A 134 -19.22 7.87 -4.01
CA SER A 134 -20.33 6.97 -3.73
C SER A 134 -20.00 6.00 -2.58
N ASN A 135 -20.97 5.77 -1.69
CA ASN A 135 -20.93 4.68 -0.71
C ASN A 135 -21.99 3.64 -1.11
N TYR A 136 -21.57 2.58 -1.80
CA TYR A 136 -22.49 1.53 -2.21
C TYR A 136 -22.86 0.62 -1.04
N ILE A 137 -24.09 0.12 -1.06
CA ILE A 137 -24.63 -0.83 -0.09
C ILE A 137 -25.02 -2.08 -0.86
N GLU A 138 -24.39 -3.20 -0.52
CA GLU A 138 -24.70 -4.51 -1.10
C GLU A 138 -25.60 -5.29 -0.13
N PHE A 139 -26.74 -5.77 -0.65
CA PHE A 139 -27.63 -6.69 0.04
C PHE A 139 -27.41 -8.09 -0.53
N SER A 140 -26.83 -8.99 0.26
CA SER A 140 -26.55 -10.36 -0.18
C SER A 140 -26.77 -11.35 0.95
N GLY A 141 -27.65 -12.34 0.74
CA GLY A 141 -27.95 -13.38 1.73
C GLY A 141 -28.44 -12.86 3.08
N GLY A 142 -29.23 -11.78 3.10
CA GLY A 142 -29.74 -11.16 4.33
C GLY A 142 -28.71 -10.31 5.09
N ARG A 143 -27.54 -10.04 4.50
CA ARG A 143 -26.49 -9.19 5.09
C ARG A 143 -26.37 -7.89 4.33
N ILE A 144 -26.09 -6.83 5.06
CA ILE A 144 -25.95 -5.47 4.54
C ILE A 144 -24.49 -5.07 4.65
N ARG A 145 -23.85 -4.82 3.50
CA ARG A 145 -22.42 -4.51 3.39
C ARG A 145 -22.20 -3.12 2.85
N HIS A 146 -21.63 -2.25 3.67
CA HIS A 146 -21.19 -0.93 3.25
C HIS A 146 -19.80 -0.97 2.61
N TYR A 147 -19.66 -0.30 1.47
CA TYR A 147 -18.42 -0.25 0.71
C TYR A 147 -17.48 0.84 1.22
N LEU A 148 -17.98 1.82 1.98
CA LEU A 148 -17.21 2.88 2.64
C LEU A 148 -16.33 3.69 1.67
N GLY A 149 -16.84 3.94 0.46
CA GLY A 149 -16.13 4.63 -0.61
C GLY A 149 -15.24 3.73 -1.48
N PHE A 150 -15.09 2.45 -1.15
CA PHE A 150 -14.32 1.48 -1.93
C PHE A 150 -15.17 0.84 -3.03
N ARG A 151 -14.54 0.25 -4.06
CA ARG A 151 -15.27 -0.42 -5.15
C ARG A 151 -15.82 -1.80 -4.77
N TYR A 152 -15.33 -2.35 -3.66
CA TYR A 152 -15.76 -3.63 -3.09
C TYR A 152 -15.75 -3.54 -1.57
N SER A 153 -16.73 -4.18 -0.92
CA SER A 153 -16.88 -4.22 0.54
C SER A 153 -15.68 -4.82 1.28
N LEU A 154 -14.90 -5.70 0.64
CA LEU A 154 -13.73 -6.33 1.26
C LEU A 154 -12.48 -5.42 1.35
N PHE A 155 -12.37 -4.42 0.47
CA PHE A 155 -11.17 -3.58 0.40
C PHE A 155 -10.88 -2.76 1.67
N PRO A 156 -11.85 -2.07 2.29
CA PRO A 156 -11.60 -1.35 3.53
C PRO A 156 -10.99 -2.26 4.62
N SER A 157 -11.52 -3.48 4.76
CA SER A 157 -11.05 -4.48 5.73
C SER A 157 -9.64 -4.96 5.41
N THR A 158 -9.30 -5.18 4.13
CA THR A 158 -7.94 -5.50 3.69
C THR A 158 -6.94 -4.38 3.99
N VAL A 159 -7.32 -3.12 3.74
CA VAL A 159 -6.47 -1.95 4.05
C VAL A 159 -6.26 -1.84 5.56
N MET A 160 -7.32 -2.03 6.35
CA MET A 160 -7.25 -2.03 7.82
C MET A 160 -6.33 -3.15 8.35
N LEU A 161 -6.42 -4.35 7.79
CA LEU A 161 -5.53 -5.46 8.15
C LEU A 161 -4.06 -5.11 7.88
N ASN A 162 -3.76 -4.49 6.73
CA ASN A 162 -2.39 -4.07 6.39
C ASN A 162 -1.86 -2.99 7.34
N ILE A 163 -2.72 -2.03 7.74
CA ILE A 163 -2.38 -1.00 8.73
C ILE A 163 -2.03 -1.66 10.06
N ILE A 164 -2.85 -2.61 10.51
CA ILE A 164 -2.65 -3.30 11.79
C ILE A 164 -1.39 -4.16 11.76
N ALA A 165 -1.17 -4.95 10.70
CA ALA A 165 0.05 -5.72 10.51
C ALA A 165 1.30 -4.82 10.53
N SER A 166 1.26 -3.69 9.82
CA SER A 166 2.35 -2.71 9.83
C SER A 166 2.55 -2.09 11.22
N SER A 167 1.47 -1.84 11.95
CA SER A 167 1.54 -1.30 13.32
C SER A 167 2.18 -2.29 14.29
N PHE A 168 1.89 -3.59 14.16
CA PHE A 168 2.53 -4.64 14.96
C PHE A 168 4.02 -4.72 14.67
N PHE A 169 4.37 -4.75 13.37
CA PHE A 169 5.77 -4.75 12.97
C PHE A 169 6.54 -3.54 13.53
N LEU A 170 5.94 -2.35 13.50
CA LEU A 170 6.57 -1.12 14.02
C LEU A 170 6.67 -1.07 15.54
N ALA A 171 5.75 -1.73 16.25
CA ALA A 171 5.73 -1.78 17.71
C ALA A 171 6.75 -2.78 18.28
N GLN A 172 7.23 -3.75 17.50
CA GLN A 172 8.19 -4.78 17.91
C GLN A 172 7.78 -5.44 19.24
N ASP A 173 8.66 -5.48 20.24
CA ASP A 173 8.45 -6.16 21.52
C ASP A 173 7.62 -5.35 22.54
N LYS A 174 7.17 -4.13 22.19
CA LYS A 174 6.39 -3.26 23.08
C LYS A 174 4.88 -3.40 22.90
N VAL A 175 4.43 -4.51 22.32
CA VAL A 175 3.01 -4.75 22.05
C VAL A 175 2.33 -5.21 23.34
N SER A 176 1.69 -4.28 24.04
CA SER A 176 0.81 -4.60 25.17
C SER A 176 -0.42 -5.37 24.69
N TYR A 177 -0.82 -6.43 25.42
CA TYR A 177 -2.05 -7.20 25.16
C TYR A 177 -3.32 -6.33 25.08
N LYS A 178 -3.36 -5.19 25.79
CA LYS A 178 -4.47 -4.22 25.69
C LYS A 178 -4.57 -3.58 24.29
N ARG A 179 -3.42 -3.34 23.65
CA ARG A 179 -3.34 -2.76 22.31
C ARG A 179 -3.71 -3.79 21.22
N LEU A 180 -3.32 -5.06 21.42
CA LEU A 180 -3.79 -6.19 20.61
C LEU A 180 -5.31 -6.31 20.64
N PHE A 181 -5.90 -6.26 21.84
CA PHE A 181 -7.34 -6.36 22.03
C PHE A 181 -8.09 -5.20 21.35
N PHE A 182 -7.57 -3.98 21.44
CA PHE A 182 -8.14 -2.81 20.75
C PHE A 182 -8.11 -2.95 19.21
N TYR A 183 -6.98 -3.38 18.63
CA TYR A 183 -6.89 -3.59 17.18
C TYR A 183 -7.79 -4.74 16.70
N PHE A 184 -7.92 -5.80 17.50
CA PHE A 184 -8.86 -6.89 17.23
C PHE A 184 -10.30 -6.40 17.21
N PHE A 185 -10.70 -5.55 18.17
CA PHE A 185 -12.03 -4.94 18.18
C PHE A 185 -12.24 -3.95 17.04
N GLN A 186 -11.22 -3.23 16.60
CA GLN A 186 -11.31 -2.39 15.40
C GLN A 186 -11.51 -3.21 14.12
N LEU A 187 -10.80 -4.33 13.97
CA LEU A 187 -10.99 -5.28 12.86
C LEU A 187 -12.38 -5.89 12.89
N LEU A 188 -12.82 -6.35 14.05
CA LEU A 188 -14.16 -6.89 14.23
C LEU A 188 -15.21 -5.82 13.97
N GLY A 189 -15.08 -4.61 14.49
CA GLY A 189 -16.00 -3.51 14.24
C GLY A 189 -16.10 -3.12 12.76
N PHE A 190 -14.98 -3.13 12.04
CA PHE A 190 -14.97 -2.93 10.58
C PHE A 190 -15.69 -4.05 9.83
N SER A 191 -15.46 -5.30 10.23
CA SER A 191 -16.16 -6.46 9.68
C SER A 191 -17.65 -6.50 10.09
N PHE A 192 -18.01 -6.06 11.30
CA PHE A 192 -19.37 -6.13 11.84
C PHE A 192 -20.26 -4.98 11.35
N LYS A 193 -19.70 -3.78 11.12
CA LYS A 193 -20.41 -2.69 10.43
C LYS A 193 -20.69 -3.02 8.94
N GLN A 194 -20.21 -4.16 8.46
CA GLN A 194 -20.55 -4.78 7.18
C GLN A 194 -21.48 -6.01 7.32
N ILE A 195 -21.96 -6.31 8.54
CA ILE A 195 -22.77 -7.50 8.83
C ILE A 195 -24.10 -7.12 9.51
N HIS A 196 -24.15 -6.03 10.27
CA HIS A 196 -25.37 -5.53 10.91
C HIS A 196 -25.54 -4.03 10.70
N ASP A 197 -26.47 -3.70 9.80
CA ASP A 197 -27.52 -2.68 9.92
C ASP A 197 -28.48 -2.89 8.75
#